data_AF-A0A3G2HUZ0-F1
#
_entry.id   AF-A0A3G2HUZ0-F1
#
_cell.length_a   1.000
_cell.length_b   1.000
_cell.length_c   1.000
_cell.angle_alpha   90.00
_cell.angle_beta   90.00
_cell.angle_gamma   90.00
#
_symmetry.space_group_name_H-M   'P 1'
#
loop_
_entity.id
_entity.type
_entity.pdbx_description
1 polymer ?
#
loop_
_entity_poly.entity_id
_entity_poly.type
_entity_poly.pdbx_seq_one_letter_code
_entity_poly.pdbx_strand_id
1 'polypeptide(L)'
;MEQNQPNEGQILADVAQLRDRFSHTQTLYKEVAALLFFRYGVTPTANKLYQLVRKGSMSAPAQALQTFWEDLRDKSRVRLDMADMPEELQSLTGDLLGRIWQEAMGHSKQHLQHYQTQADERVAQAQALTQEAQQALEVEQGALKTAQANIERLKEALQTAGQEQAALKQDLLHAKQRQNELETEKQLVQQELRRQSEQFTQDLERLQKAIELTEERAQANERRALLEIDKERSIQTRLRQQIEEAEHANKTQRQAHEQELNQQQDQRQKLRQELGQEQGERRAMQAALDISHSLAKEMQGQLQMLRTRTALLERENEEARKKAQLLSQQLEQAQAQPVRPVRLKRRLIKSNPEQ
;
A
#
# COMPACT_ATOMS: atom_id res chain seq x y z
N MET A 1 22.97 85.86 -66.65
CA MET A 1 22.98 87.20 -67.26
C MET A 1 21.89 87.23 -68.31
N GLU A 2 20.64 87.32 -67.86
CA GLU A 2 19.49 87.40 -68.75
C GLU A 2 19.46 88.81 -69.34
N GLN A 3 19.67 88.88 -70.65
CA GLN A 3 19.48 90.08 -71.43
C GLN A 3 18.02 90.50 -71.23
N ASN A 4 17.82 91.64 -70.58
CA ASN A 4 16.53 92.28 -70.37
C ASN A 4 15.94 92.63 -71.74
N GLN A 5 15.34 91.64 -72.42
CA GLN A 5 14.65 91.84 -73.68
C GLN A 5 13.47 92.75 -73.39
N PRO A 6 13.41 93.96 -73.97
CA PRO A 6 12.31 94.86 -73.69
C PRO A 6 11.02 94.20 -74.19
N ASN A 7 10.09 93.98 -73.26
CA ASN A 7 8.82 93.29 -73.49
C ASN A 7 8.04 94.04 -74.59
N GLU A 8 8.08 93.58 -75.85
CA GLU A 8 7.55 94.32 -77.00
C GLU A 8 6.05 94.63 -76.86
N GLY A 9 5.31 93.79 -76.14
CA GLY A 9 3.90 94.03 -75.80
C GLY A 9 3.66 95.23 -74.89
N GLN A 10 4.58 95.52 -73.95
CA GLN A 10 4.49 96.71 -73.10
C GLN A 10 4.83 97.99 -73.88
N ILE A 11 5.84 97.92 -74.76
CA ILE A 11 6.18 99.03 -75.65
C ILE A 11 4.98 99.41 -76.52
N LEU A 12 4.29 98.42 -77.10
CA LEU A 12 3.09 98.66 -77.92
C LEU A 12 1.94 99.29 -77.13
N ALA A 13 1.73 98.86 -75.87
CA ALA A 13 0.70 99.41 -75.01
C ALA A 13 0.97 100.89 -74.66
N ASP A 14 2.22 101.24 -74.32
CA ASP A 14 2.58 102.62 -74.04
C ASP A 14 2.54 103.50 -75.28
N VAL A 15 2.95 102.96 -76.44
CA VAL A 15 2.83 103.66 -77.73
C VAL A 15 1.35 103.91 -78.07
N ALA A 16 0.45 102.97 -77.75
CA ALA A 16 -0.99 103.18 -77.92
C ALA A 16 -1.51 104.31 -77.01
N GLN A 17 -1.07 104.39 -75.76
CA GLN A 17 -1.41 105.50 -74.87
C GLN A 17 -0.87 106.85 -75.37
N LEU A 18 0.36 106.88 -75.90
CA LEU A 18 0.93 108.09 -76.51
C LEU A 18 0.16 108.50 -77.77
N ARG A 19 -0.33 107.55 -78.55
CA ARG A 19 -1.16 107.81 -79.74
C ARG A 19 -2.50 108.46 -79.41
N ASP A 20 -3.07 108.16 -78.25
CA ASP A 20 -4.32 108.79 -77.80
C ASP A 20 -4.10 110.22 -77.27
N ARG A 21 -2.89 110.52 -76.78
CA ARG A 21 -2.54 111.84 -76.23
C ARG A 21 -2.01 112.83 -77.27
N PHE A 22 -1.30 112.36 -78.29
CA PHE A 22 -0.68 113.20 -79.30
C PHE A 22 -1.32 112.99 -80.67
N SER A 23 -2.12 113.97 -81.10
CA SER A 23 -2.80 113.95 -82.40
C SER A 23 -1.86 114.28 -83.58
N HIS A 24 -0.76 115.00 -83.31
CA HIS A 24 0.20 115.42 -84.34
C HIS A 24 1.29 114.38 -84.58
N THR A 25 1.44 113.93 -85.83
CA THR A 25 2.27 112.78 -86.21
C THR A 25 3.76 112.96 -85.90
N GLN A 26 4.33 114.16 -86.12
CA GLN A 26 5.76 114.41 -85.86
C GLN A 26 6.08 114.39 -84.36
N THR A 27 5.21 114.99 -83.54
CA THR A 27 5.35 115.02 -82.09
C THR A 27 5.22 113.61 -81.51
N LEU A 28 4.28 112.82 -82.03
CA LEU A 28 4.13 111.40 -81.66
C LEU A 28 5.41 110.60 -81.97
N TYR A 29 6.05 110.81 -83.12
CA TYR A 29 7.32 110.15 -83.43
C TYR A 29 8.46 110.54 -82.48
N LYS A 30 8.56 111.81 -82.07
CA LYS A 30 9.56 112.26 -81.08
C LYS A 30 9.35 111.63 -79.70
N GLU A 31 8.11 111.60 -79.22
CA GLU A 31 7.78 111.02 -77.90
C GLU A 31 7.98 109.49 -77.87
N VAL A 32 7.66 108.80 -78.96
CA VAL A 32 7.96 107.36 -79.07
C VAL A 32 9.47 107.11 -79.13
N ALA A 33 10.25 107.98 -79.79
CA ALA A 33 11.70 107.91 -79.78
C ALA A 33 12.27 108.13 -78.36
N ALA A 34 11.73 109.10 -77.62
CA ALA A 34 12.10 109.35 -76.22
C ALA A 34 11.75 108.17 -75.31
N LEU A 35 10.56 107.58 -75.47
CA LEU A 35 10.13 106.41 -74.71
C LEU A 35 11.05 105.21 -74.94
N LEU A 36 11.38 104.91 -76.20
CA LEU A 36 12.30 103.82 -76.53
C LEU A 36 13.68 104.02 -75.90
N PHE A 37 14.22 105.24 -76.00
CA PHE A 37 15.57 105.55 -75.53
C PHE A 37 15.67 105.58 -74.00
N PHE A 38 14.79 106.32 -73.31
CA PHE A 38 14.91 106.54 -71.87
C PHE A 38 14.36 105.42 -71.01
N ARG A 39 13.23 104.84 -71.39
CA ARG A 39 12.54 103.84 -70.57
C ARG A 39 12.97 102.41 -70.88
N TYR A 40 13.26 102.14 -72.16
CA TYR A 40 13.60 100.80 -72.62
C TYR A 40 15.07 100.63 -73.01
N GLY A 41 15.86 101.70 -73.08
CA GLY A 41 17.26 101.64 -73.45
C GLY A 41 17.50 101.19 -74.90
N VAL A 42 16.48 101.26 -75.77
CA VAL A 42 16.56 100.85 -77.17
C VAL A 42 16.85 102.07 -78.04
N THR A 43 17.83 101.98 -78.94
CA THR A 43 18.13 103.05 -79.89
C THR A 43 17.00 103.19 -80.91
N PRO A 44 16.29 104.34 -80.95
CA PRO A 44 15.21 104.53 -81.89
C PRO A 44 15.75 104.57 -83.33
N THR A 45 15.19 103.73 -84.21
CA THR A 45 15.49 103.71 -85.65
C THR A 45 14.24 104.08 -86.45
N ALA A 46 14.41 104.71 -87.61
CA ALA A 46 13.28 105.19 -88.42
C ALA A 46 12.28 104.06 -88.76
N ASN A 47 12.80 102.87 -89.07
CA ASN A 47 11.99 101.69 -89.35
C ASN A 47 11.20 101.21 -88.12
N LYS A 48 11.83 101.17 -86.94
CA LYS A 48 11.16 100.69 -85.71
C LYS A 48 10.09 101.68 -85.25
N LEU A 49 10.35 102.99 -85.36
CA LEU A 49 9.35 104.04 -85.10
C LEU A 49 8.15 103.93 -86.05
N TYR A 50 8.40 103.75 -87.35
CA TYR A 50 7.34 103.59 -88.35
C TYR A 50 6.47 102.36 -88.05
N GLN A 51 7.07 101.22 -87.69
CA GLN A 51 6.36 99.99 -87.37
C GLN A 51 5.43 100.12 -86.14
N LEU A 52 5.82 100.95 -85.17
CA LEU A 52 5.08 101.17 -83.93
C LEU A 52 3.94 102.20 -84.08
N VAL A 53 4.16 103.28 -84.84
CA VAL A 53 3.18 104.38 -84.96
C VAL A 53 2.24 104.20 -86.16
N ARG A 54 2.70 103.58 -87.26
CA ARG A 54 1.95 103.29 -88.51
C ARG A 54 1.08 104.45 -89.02
N LYS A 55 1.56 105.70 -88.91
CA LYS A 55 0.88 106.92 -89.39
C LYS A 55 1.86 107.86 -90.11
N GLY A 56 1.42 108.49 -91.21
CA GLY A 56 2.19 109.52 -91.93
C GLY A 56 3.00 109.01 -93.12
N SER A 57 3.69 109.93 -93.81
CA SER A 57 4.55 109.63 -94.96
C SER A 57 5.86 108.96 -94.53
N MET A 58 6.50 108.26 -95.47
CA MET A 58 7.72 107.48 -95.22
C MET A 58 8.92 108.31 -94.72
N SER A 59 8.94 109.62 -94.97
CA SER A 59 10.03 110.54 -94.55
C SER A 59 9.84 111.15 -93.15
N ALA A 60 8.65 111.10 -92.57
CA ALA A 60 8.35 111.71 -91.27
C ALA A 60 9.10 111.10 -90.05
N PRO A 61 9.33 109.77 -89.97
CA PRO A 61 10.06 109.18 -88.84
C PRO A 61 11.54 109.58 -88.79
N ALA A 62 12.18 109.73 -89.95
CA ALA A 62 13.60 110.09 -90.03
C ALA A 62 13.85 111.53 -89.58
N GLN A 63 12.98 112.46 -89.98
CA GLN A 63 13.06 113.86 -89.59
C GLN A 63 12.81 114.06 -88.09
N ALA A 64 11.80 113.39 -87.53
CA ALA A 64 11.53 113.42 -86.09
C ALA A 64 12.69 112.84 -85.25
N LEU A 65 13.35 111.80 -85.75
CA LEU A 65 14.54 111.21 -85.14
C LEU A 65 15.72 112.19 -85.11
N GLN A 66 15.98 112.86 -86.24
CA GLN A 66 17.08 113.81 -86.33
C GLN A 66 16.89 114.95 -85.33
N THR A 67 15.70 115.54 -85.28
CA THR A 67 15.42 116.62 -84.32
C THR A 67 15.42 116.12 -82.87
N PHE A 68 15.01 114.87 -82.60
CA PHE A 68 15.12 114.28 -81.26
C PHE A 68 16.59 114.16 -80.80
N TRP A 69 17.49 113.70 -81.68
CA TRP A 69 18.91 113.58 -81.33
C TRP A 69 19.59 114.94 -81.18
N GLU A 70 19.20 115.94 -81.98
CA GLU A 70 19.63 117.33 -81.80
C GLU A 70 19.17 117.89 -80.45
N ASP A 71 17.87 117.77 -80.12
CA ASP A 71 17.28 118.20 -78.84
C ASP A 71 17.94 117.49 -77.63
N LEU A 72 18.23 116.19 -77.75
CA LEU A 72 18.87 115.39 -76.70
C LEU A 72 20.32 115.85 -76.48
N ARG A 73 21.07 116.07 -77.57
CA ARG A 73 22.46 116.48 -77.52
C ARG A 73 22.62 117.89 -76.96
N ASP A 74 21.69 118.79 -77.25
CA ASP A 74 21.69 120.14 -76.69
C ASP A 74 21.37 120.12 -75.19
N LYS A 75 20.41 119.30 -74.74
CA LYS A 75 20.04 119.18 -73.31
C LYS A 75 21.07 118.43 -72.46
N SER A 76 21.80 117.47 -73.04
CA SER A 76 22.81 116.69 -72.32
C SER A 76 24.17 117.39 -72.23
N ARG A 77 24.37 118.48 -72.97
CA ARG A 77 25.60 119.26 -72.92
C ARG A 77 25.57 120.13 -71.66
N VAL A 78 26.12 119.63 -70.56
CA VAL A 78 26.48 120.48 -69.41
C VAL A 78 27.65 121.36 -69.86
N ARG A 79 27.35 122.45 -70.55
CA ARG A 79 28.29 123.56 -70.67
C ARG A 79 28.28 124.25 -69.31
N LEU A 80 29.40 124.16 -68.61
CA LEU A 80 29.66 125.05 -67.48
C LEU A 80 29.94 126.45 -68.04
N ASP A 81 28.92 127.11 -68.59
CA ASP A 81 28.99 128.53 -68.95
C ASP A 81 28.98 129.35 -67.66
N MET A 82 30.14 129.37 -66.98
CA MET A 82 30.46 130.43 -66.04
C MET A 82 30.89 131.63 -66.87
N ALA A 83 30.10 132.70 -66.79
CA ALA A 83 30.39 133.96 -67.45
C ALA A 83 31.83 134.42 -67.13
N ASP A 84 32.58 134.76 -68.19
CA ASP A 84 33.96 135.26 -68.18
C ASP A 84 35.08 134.28 -67.76
N MET A 85 34.98 132.99 -68.13
CA MET A 85 36.10 132.04 -67.98
C MET A 85 36.70 131.63 -69.34
N PRO A 86 38.04 131.71 -69.54
CA PRO A 86 38.71 131.23 -70.74
C PRO A 86 38.45 129.74 -71.00
N GLU A 87 38.27 129.34 -72.27
CA GLU A 87 37.95 127.95 -72.67
C GLU A 87 38.95 126.91 -72.11
N GLU A 88 40.21 127.31 -71.92
CA GLU A 88 41.27 126.48 -71.32
C GLU A 88 41.02 126.17 -69.84
N LEU A 89 40.45 127.09 -69.06
CA LEU A 89 40.13 126.87 -67.65
C LEU A 89 38.84 126.05 -67.47
N GLN A 90 37.88 126.20 -68.39
CA GLN A 90 36.66 125.39 -68.39
C GLN A 90 36.96 123.91 -68.67
N SER A 91 37.84 123.61 -69.62
CA SER A 91 38.24 122.24 -69.92
C SER A 91 39.00 121.59 -68.75
N LEU A 92 39.95 122.32 -68.14
CA LEU A 92 40.68 121.87 -66.95
C LEU A 92 39.75 121.60 -65.75
N THR A 93 38.73 122.45 -65.54
CA THR A 93 37.76 122.26 -64.46
C THR A 93 36.84 121.07 -64.71
N GLY A 94 36.40 120.86 -65.95
CA GLY A 94 35.62 119.69 -66.35
C GLY A 94 36.40 118.38 -66.19
N ASP A 95 37.70 118.39 -66.54
CA ASP A 95 38.59 117.24 -66.38
C ASP A 95 38.84 116.92 -64.90
N LEU A 96 39.05 117.93 -64.05
CA LEU A 96 39.20 117.74 -62.60
C LEU A 96 37.92 117.18 -61.96
N LEU A 97 36.76 117.72 -62.28
CA LEU A 97 35.47 117.20 -61.80
C LEU A 97 35.21 115.78 -62.30
N GLY A 98 35.57 115.48 -63.55
CA GLY A 98 35.51 114.14 -64.12
C GLY A 98 36.39 113.15 -63.34
N ARG A 99 37.62 113.55 -62.98
CA ARG A 99 38.52 112.74 -62.15
C ARG A 99 37.98 112.53 -60.74
N ILE A 100 37.52 113.57 -60.06
CA ILE A 100 36.91 113.47 -58.72
C ILE A 100 35.70 112.52 -58.75
N TRP A 101 34.86 112.61 -59.78
CA TRP A 101 33.72 111.72 -59.96
C TRP A 101 34.14 110.26 -60.17
N GLN A 102 35.15 110.01 -61.01
CA GLN A 102 35.69 108.67 -61.23
C GLN A 102 36.32 108.09 -59.97
N GLU A 103 37.06 108.89 -59.20
CA GLU A 103 37.63 108.49 -57.91
C GLU A 103 36.54 108.22 -56.87
N ALA A 104 35.53 109.08 -56.75
CA ALA A 104 34.40 108.88 -55.85
C ALA A 104 33.59 107.62 -56.21
N MET A 105 33.35 107.38 -57.51
CA MET A 105 32.71 106.16 -57.99
C MET A 105 33.57 104.91 -57.77
N GLY A 106 34.90 105.02 -57.93
CA GLY A 106 35.85 103.97 -57.61
C GLY A 106 35.82 103.61 -56.12
N HIS A 107 35.90 104.60 -55.25
CA HIS A 107 35.84 104.43 -53.80
C HIS A 107 34.48 103.87 -53.34
N SER A 108 33.37 104.36 -53.88
CA SER A 108 32.03 103.84 -53.59
C SER A 108 31.88 102.36 -54.00
N LYS A 109 32.39 101.97 -55.18
CA LYS A 109 32.41 100.57 -55.61
C LYS A 109 33.26 99.69 -54.71
N GLN A 110 34.44 100.17 -54.29
CA GLN A 110 35.31 99.45 -53.35
C GLN A 110 34.63 99.26 -51.98
N HIS A 111 33.98 100.30 -51.45
CA HIS A 111 33.21 100.20 -50.21
C HIS A 111 32.03 99.24 -50.34
N LEU A 112 31.30 99.29 -51.45
CA LEU A 112 30.20 98.36 -51.71
C LEU A 112 30.69 96.91 -51.76
N GLN A 113 31.79 96.64 -52.45
CA GLN A 113 32.42 95.31 -52.48
C GLN A 113 32.87 94.88 -51.09
N HIS A 114 33.47 95.78 -50.31
CA HIS A 114 33.88 95.49 -48.94
C HIS A 114 32.69 95.15 -48.02
N TYR A 115 31.58 95.88 -48.13
CA TYR A 115 30.36 95.56 -47.38
C TYR A 115 29.72 94.26 -47.85
N GLN A 116 29.75 93.96 -49.16
CA GLN A 116 29.27 92.68 -49.68
C GLN A 116 30.10 91.52 -49.13
N THR A 117 31.44 91.60 -49.16
CA THR A 117 32.30 90.55 -48.60
C THR A 117 32.08 90.38 -47.10
N GLN A 118 31.94 91.48 -46.34
CA GLN A 118 31.65 91.40 -44.91
C GLN A 118 30.26 90.78 -44.62
N ALA A 119 29.26 91.09 -45.45
CA ALA A 119 27.93 90.50 -45.31
C ALA A 119 27.95 89.01 -45.63
N ASP A 120 28.64 88.61 -46.70
CA ASP A 120 28.81 87.21 -47.09
C ASP A 120 29.58 86.42 -46.04
N GLU A 121 30.65 86.99 -45.46
CA GLU A 121 31.39 86.40 -44.34
C GLU A 121 30.51 86.22 -43.10
N ARG A 122 29.69 87.21 -42.74
CA ARG A 122 28.76 87.11 -41.61
C ARG A 122 27.68 86.05 -41.84
N VAL A 123 27.15 85.97 -43.06
CA VAL A 123 26.17 84.94 -43.43
C VAL A 123 26.81 83.56 -43.39
N ALA A 124 28.03 83.39 -43.92
CA ALA A 124 28.77 82.13 -43.87
C ALA A 124 29.06 81.71 -42.42
N GLN A 125 29.47 82.64 -41.55
CA GLN A 125 29.69 82.38 -40.12
C GLN A 125 28.38 81.97 -39.42
N ALA A 126 27.28 82.68 -39.67
CA ALA A 126 25.98 82.33 -39.10
C ALA A 126 25.51 80.95 -39.58
N GLN A 127 25.70 80.63 -40.86
CA GLN A 127 25.36 79.32 -41.42
C GLN A 127 26.22 78.21 -40.79
N ALA A 128 27.52 78.41 -40.62
CA ALA A 128 28.40 77.46 -39.95
C ALA A 128 27.93 77.17 -38.51
N LEU A 129 27.65 78.21 -37.73
CA LEU A 129 27.12 78.06 -36.36
C LEU A 129 25.77 77.34 -36.33
N THR A 130 24.87 77.60 -37.29
CA THR A 130 23.59 76.87 -37.37
C THR A 130 23.77 75.40 -37.72
N GLN A 131 24.72 75.06 -38.60
CA GLN A 131 25.03 73.68 -38.95
C GLN A 131 25.65 72.93 -37.76
N GLU A 132 26.58 73.55 -37.05
CA GLU A 132 27.16 72.98 -35.83
C GLU A 132 26.08 72.75 -34.76
N ALA A 133 25.18 73.71 -34.55
CA ALA A 133 24.07 73.56 -33.60
C ALA A 133 23.07 72.46 -34.02
N GLN A 134 22.81 72.31 -35.33
CA GLN A 134 21.97 71.23 -35.86
C GLN A 134 22.61 69.86 -35.66
N GLN A 135 23.90 69.72 -35.95
CA GLN A 135 24.63 68.47 -35.70
C GLN A 135 24.65 68.11 -34.22
N ALA A 136 24.89 69.08 -33.34
CA ALA A 136 24.83 68.86 -31.89
C ALA A 136 23.42 68.39 -31.45
N LEU A 137 22.37 69.01 -31.98
CA LEU A 137 20.98 68.61 -31.70
C LEU A 137 20.69 67.18 -32.18
N GLU A 138 21.16 66.79 -33.36
CA GLU A 138 20.98 65.44 -33.88
C GLU A 138 21.69 64.38 -33.03
N VAL A 139 22.91 64.68 -32.55
CA VAL A 139 23.66 63.81 -31.64
C VAL A 139 22.92 63.66 -30.31
N GLU A 140 22.46 64.76 -29.71
CA GLU A 140 21.70 64.73 -28.45
C GLU A 140 20.36 64.00 -28.61
N GLN A 141 19.65 64.18 -29.72
CA GLN A 141 18.44 63.41 -30.03
C GLN A 141 18.72 61.92 -30.21
N GLY A 142 19.86 61.56 -30.82
CA GLY A 142 20.32 60.18 -30.91
C GLY A 142 20.62 59.59 -29.53
N ALA A 143 21.32 60.33 -28.68
CA ALA A 143 21.60 59.94 -27.31
C ALA A 143 20.31 59.78 -26.48
N LEU A 144 19.34 60.69 -26.63
CA LEU A 144 18.04 60.60 -25.97
C LEU A 144 17.27 59.33 -26.41
N LYS A 145 17.21 59.04 -27.71
CA LYS A 145 16.53 57.84 -28.24
C LYS A 145 17.18 56.55 -27.74
N THR A 146 18.51 56.50 -27.70
CA THR A 146 19.22 55.32 -27.17
C THR A 146 19.01 55.16 -25.66
N ALA A 147 19.01 56.26 -24.90
CA ALA A 147 18.66 56.23 -23.48
C ALA A 147 17.22 55.76 -23.24
N GLN A 148 16.25 56.24 -24.03
CA GLN A 148 14.86 55.80 -23.97
C GLN A 148 14.72 54.30 -24.26
N ALA A 149 15.35 53.81 -25.33
CA ALA A 149 15.35 52.38 -25.66
C ALA A 149 15.99 51.52 -24.55
N ASN A 150 17.05 52.02 -23.90
CA ASN A 150 17.66 51.31 -22.77
C ASN A 150 16.73 51.29 -21.54
N ILE A 151 16.02 52.39 -21.26
CA ILE A 151 15.03 52.45 -20.18
C ILE A 151 13.89 51.45 -20.44
N GLU A 152 13.40 51.36 -21.68
CA GLU A 152 12.35 50.40 -22.05
C GLU A 152 12.83 48.95 -21.87
N ARG A 153 14.02 48.61 -22.38
CA ARG A 153 14.63 47.28 -22.17
C ARG A 153 14.81 46.94 -20.69
N LEU A 154 15.24 47.90 -19.87
CA LEU A 154 15.39 47.69 -18.43
C LEU A 154 14.04 47.49 -17.73
N LYS A 155 12.99 48.20 -18.17
CA LYS A 155 11.62 47.98 -17.66
C LYS A 155 11.09 46.61 -18.02
N GLU A 156 11.30 46.15 -19.25
CA GLU A 156 10.94 44.80 -19.70
C GLU A 156 11.67 43.74 -18.87
N ALA A 157 13.00 43.88 -18.70
CA ALA A 157 13.79 42.97 -17.88
C ALA A 157 13.36 42.96 -16.40
N LEU A 158 12.95 44.12 -15.87
CA LEU A 158 12.41 44.21 -14.50
C LEU A 158 11.04 43.52 -14.40
N GLN A 159 10.18 43.65 -15.41
CA GLN A 159 8.91 42.94 -15.46
C GLN A 159 9.09 41.43 -15.55
N THR A 160 9.99 40.94 -16.41
CA THR A 160 10.26 39.50 -16.52
C THR A 160 10.85 38.96 -15.22
N ALA A 161 11.83 39.64 -14.63
CA ALA A 161 12.37 39.28 -13.32
C ALA A 161 11.30 39.30 -12.22
N GLY A 162 10.37 40.25 -12.26
CA GLY A 162 9.23 40.32 -11.35
C GLY A 162 8.26 39.14 -11.51
N GLN A 163 7.99 38.71 -12.74
CA GLN A 163 7.18 37.53 -13.03
C GLN A 163 7.86 36.24 -12.58
N GLU A 164 9.17 36.09 -12.83
CA GLU A 164 9.97 34.97 -12.36
C GLU A 164 9.98 34.90 -10.83
N GLN A 165 10.17 36.03 -10.13
CA GLN A 165 10.09 36.07 -8.68
C GLN A 165 8.69 35.70 -8.15
N ALA A 166 7.62 36.11 -8.83
CA ALA A 166 6.26 35.74 -8.45
C ALA A 166 6.03 34.22 -8.63
N ALA A 167 6.48 33.64 -9.75
CA ALA A 167 6.43 32.21 -9.99
C ALA A 167 7.23 31.42 -8.95
N LEU A 168 8.47 31.82 -8.67
CA LEU A 168 9.30 31.20 -7.63
C LEU A 168 8.67 31.27 -6.23
N LYS A 169 8.02 32.39 -5.89
CA LYS A 169 7.27 32.51 -4.62
C LYS A 169 6.09 31.55 -4.58
N GLN A 170 5.36 31.39 -5.68
CA GLN A 170 4.24 30.46 -5.77
C GLN A 170 4.72 29.01 -5.63
N ASP A 171 5.80 28.64 -6.33
CA ASP A 171 6.41 27.31 -6.22
C ASP A 171 6.91 27.02 -4.81
N LEU A 172 7.50 28.02 -4.14
CA LEU A 172 7.93 27.90 -2.74
C LEU A 172 6.75 27.73 -1.78
N LEU A 173 5.62 28.39 -2.03
CA LEU A 173 4.40 28.19 -1.25
C LEU A 173 3.83 26.78 -1.45
N HIS A 174 3.77 26.30 -2.69
CA HIS A 174 3.35 24.93 -3.00
C HIS A 174 4.27 23.89 -2.37
N ALA A 175 5.59 24.09 -2.45
CA ALA A 175 6.57 23.22 -1.82
C ALA A 175 6.41 23.19 -0.28
N LYS A 176 6.15 24.34 0.34
CA LYS A 176 5.86 24.42 1.78
C LYS A 176 4.55 23.73 2.17
N GLN A 177 3.49 23.89 1.37
CA GLN A 177 2.22 23.19 1.59
C GLN A 177 2.43 21.68 1.50
N ARG A 178 3.15 21.21 0.48
CA ARG A 178 3.47 19.79 0.32
C ARG A 178 4.33 19.26 1.47
N GLN A 179 5.29 20.04 1.96
CA GLN A 179 6.07 19.68 3.14
C GLN A 179 5.18 19.53 4.38
N ASN A 180 4.29 20.48 4.63
CA ASN A 180 3.36 20.42 5.77
C ASN A 180 2.45 19.20 5.68
N GLU A 181 1.91 18.88 4.49
CA GLU A 181 1.12 17.66 4.26
C GLU A 181 1.92 16.42 4.63
N LEU A 182 3.15 16.27 4.11
CA LEU A 182 4.03 15.14 4.42
C LEU A 182 4.38 15.06 5.91
N GLU A 183 4.56 16.20 6.58
CA GLU A 183 4.78 16.25 8.03
C GLU A 183 3.55 15.76 8.80
N THR A 184 2.34 16.14 8.38
CA THR A 184 1.10 15.63 8.99
C THR A 184 0.90 14.14 8.73
N GLU A 185 1.14 13.66 7.51
CA GLU A 185 1.08 12.23 7.17
C GLU A 185 2.09 11.42 8.02
N LYS A 186 3.32 11.92 8.15
CA LYS A 186 4.34 11.31 9.01
C LYS A 186 3.89 11.25 10.47
N GLN A 187 3.28 12.32 11.00
CA GLN A 187 2.77 12.33 12.37
C GLN A 187 1.65 11.32 12.56
N LEU A 188 0.72 11.21 11.61
CA LEU A 188 -0.37 10.23 11.64
C LEU A 188 0.18 8.80 11.63
N VAL A 189 1.07 8.47 10.71
CA VAL A 189 1.71 7.14 10.63
C VAL A 189 2.49 6.82 11.92
N GLN A 190 3.18 7.80 12.50
CA GLN A 190 3.85 7.61 13.79
C GLN A 190 2.88 7.35 14.94
N GLN A 191 1.72 8.03 14.97
CA GLN A 191 0.68 7.79 15.96
C GLN A 191 0.05 6.41 15.79
N GLU A 192 -0.24 6.00 14.55
CA GLU A 192 -0.75 4.67 14.24
C GLU A 192 0.23 3.58 14.66
N LEU A 193 1.52 3.74 14.37
CA LEU A 193 2.55 2.79 14.77
C LEU A 193 2.68 2.68 16.30
N ARG A 194 2.60 3.81 17.01
CA ARG A 194 2.59 3.82 18.49
C ARG A 194 1.37 3.07 19.02
N ARG A 195 0.18 3.37 18.51
CA ARG A 195 -1.06 2.70 18.90
C ARG A 195 -1.01 1.20 18.64
N GLN A 196 -0.51 0.78 17.47
CA GLN A 196 -0.33 -0.64 17.17
C GLN A 196 0.68 -1.27 18.13
N SER A 197 1.81 -0.62 18.41
CA SER A 197 2.80 -1.12 19.37
C SER A 197 2.22 -1.28 20.78
N GLU A 198 1.44 -0.31 21.25
CA GLU A 198 0.74 -0.38 22.55
C GLU A 198 -0.30 -1.52 22.59
N GLN A 199 -1.04 -1.71 21.50
CA GLN A 199 -1.99 -2.83 21.38
C GLN A 199 -1.25 -4.18 21.40
N PHE A 200 -0.15 -4.31 20.65
CA PHE A 200 0.67 -5.52 20.67
C PHE A 200 1.25 -5.79 22.05
N THR A 201 1.72 -4.78 22.79
CA THR A 201 2.20 -4.98 24.16
C THR A 201 1.09 -5.42 25.10
N GLN A 202 -0.11 -4.84 24.98
CA GLN A 202 -1.27 -5.25 25.79
C GLN A 202 -1.70 -6.68 25.49
N ASP A 203 -1.68 -7.08 24.22
CA ASP A 203 -2.05 -8.44 23.82
C ASP A 203 -0.98 -9.45 24.25
N LEU A 204 0.31 -9.11 24.20
CA LEU A 204 1.38 -9.92 24.76
C LEU A 204 1.22 -10.11 26.28
N GLU A 205 0.92 -9.05 27.03
CA GLU A 205 0.66 -9.15 28.48
C GLU A 205 -0.57 -10.01 28.78
N ARG A 206 -1.64 -9.89 27.98
CA ARG A 206 -2.84 -10.73 28.11
C ARG A 206 -2.53 -12.20 27.85
N LEU A 207 -1.75 -12.50 26.81
CA LEU A 207 -1.32 -13.86 26.49
C LEU A 207 -0.41 -14.43 27.58
N GLN A 208 0.53 -13.64 28.10
CA GLN A 208 1.39 -14.05 29.23
C GLN A 208 0.55 -14.41 30.45
N LYS A 209 -0.39 -13.55 30.86
CA LYS A 209 -1.31 -13.82 31.99
C LYS A 209 -2.19 -15.05 31.74
N ALA A 210 -2.65 -15.26 30.51
CA ALA A 210 -3.43 -16.44 30.15
C ALA A 210 -2.59 -17.72 30.26
N ILE A 211 -1.33 -17.69 29.79
CA ILE A 211 -0.39 -18.80 29.91
C ILE A 211 -0.11 -19.09 31.39
N GLU A 212 0.24 -18.09 32.19
CA GLU A 212 0.47 -18.22 33.65
C GLU A 212 -0.72 -18.88 34.34
N LEU A 213 -1.95 -18.43 34.05
CA LEU A 213 -3.16 -19.02 34.62
C LEU A 213 -3.36 -20.49 34.19
N THR A 214 -3.05 -20.82 32.94
CA THR A 214 -3.15 -22.21 32.46
C THR A 214 -2.07 -23.10 33.07
N GLU A 215 -0.86 -22.59 33.27
CA GLU A 215 0.23 -23.29 33.96
C GLU A 215 -0.12 -23.52 35.43
N GLU A 216 -0.65 -22.50 36.13
CA GLU A 216 -1.12 -22.65 37.52
C GLU A 216 -2.22 -23.71 37.63
N ARG A 217 -3.19 -23.71 36.70
CA ARG A 217 -4.24 -24.73 36.65
C ARG A 217 -3.68 -26.12 36.38
N ALA A 218 -2.72 -26.24 35.46
CA ALA A 218 -2.05 -27.49 35.16
C ALA A 218 -1.26 -28.02 36.36
N GLN A 219 -0.46 -27.17 37.02
CA GLN A 219 0.26 -27.50 38.25
C GLN A 219 -0.68 -27.89 39.40
N ALA A 220 -1.81 -27.19 39.55
CA ALA A 220 -2.81 -27.52 40.56
C ALA A 220 -3.45 -28.88 40.29
N ASN A 221 -3.77 -29.18 39.02
CA ASN A 221 -4.30 -30.49 38.61
C ASN A 221 -3.25 -31.60 38.80
N GLU A 222 -1.99 -31.35 38.46
CA GLU A 222 -0.88 -32.29 38.68
C GLU A 222 -0.71 -32.61 40.17
N ARG A 223 -0.70 -31.58 41.05
CA ARG A 223 -0.65 -31.78 42.51
C ARG A 223 -1.84 -32.58 43.02
N ARG A 224 -3.06 -32.34 42.52
CA ARG A 224 -4.25 -33.12 42.89
C ARG A 224 -4.11 -34.58 42.47
N ALA A 225 -3.69 -34.84 41.23
CA ALA A 225 -3.47 -36.18 40.72
C ALA A 225 -2.40 -36.94 41.52
N LEU A 226 -1.29 -36.29 41.88
CA LEU A 226 -0.25 -36.88 42.74
C LEU A 226 -0.80 -37.26 44.12
N LEU A 227 -1.62 -36.39 44.74
CA LEU A 227 -2.26 -36.68 46.03
C LEU A 227 -3.27 -37.82 45.93
N GLU A 228 -4.01 -37.94 44.81
CA GLU A 228 -4.91 -39.06 44.55
C GLU A 228 -4.13 -40.37 44.40
N ILE A 229 -3.03 -40.37 43.64
CA ILE A 229 -2.13 -41.52 43.51
C ILE A 229 -1.57 -41.94 44.87
N ASP A 230 -1.13 -41.00 45.71
CA ASP A 230 -0.60 -41.32 47.04
C ASP A 230 -1.69 -41.87 47.97
N LYS A 231 -2.92 -41.34 47.90
CA LYS A 231 -4.07 -41.90 48.61
C LYS A 231 -4.36 -43.33 48.14
N GLU A 232 -4.42 -43.56 46.83
CA GLU A 232 -4.63 -44.88 46.24
C GLU A 232 -3.53 -45.86 46.68
N ARG A 233 -2.26 -45.45 46.63
CA ARG A 233 -1.13 -46.24 47.13
C ARG A 233 -1.29 -46.58 48.60
N SER A 234 -1.68 -45.63 49.44
CA SER A 234 -1.90 -45.88 50.87
C SER A 234 -3.04 -46.87 51.13
N ILE A 235 -4.13 -46.77 50.36
CA ILE A 235 -5.27 -47.70 50.42
C ILE A 235 -4.83 -49.08 49.92
N GLN A 236 -4.10 -49.16 48.81
CA GLN A 236 -3.55 -50.41 48.28
C GLN A 236 -2.64 -51.09 49.32
N THR A 237 -1.76 -50.35 50.00
CA THR A 237 -0.92 -50.91 51.07
C THR A 237 -1.75 -51.43 52.24
N ARG A 238 -2.77 -50.69 52.69
CA ARG A 238 -3.68 -51.14 53.77
C ARG A 238 -4.47 -52.39 53.36
N LEU A 239 -5.00 -52.43 52.15
CA LEU A 239 -5.72 -53.60 51.63
C LEU A 239 -4.79 -54.82 51.52
N ARG A 240 -3.54 -54.64 51.07
CA ARG A 240 -2.54 -55.72 51.07
C ARG A 240 -2.28 -56.26 52.48
N GLN A 241 -2.09 -55.38 53.47
CA GLN A 241 -1.93 -55.78 54.87
C GLN A 241 -3.15 -56.55 55.38
N GLN A 242 -4.38 -56.09 55.09
CA GLN A 242 -5.60 -56.79 55.49
C GLN A 242 -5.74 -58.17 54.81
N ILE A 243 -5.32 -58.31 53.55
CA ILE A 243 -5.29 -59.60 52.85
C ILE A 243 -4.27 -60.52 53.53
N GLU A 244 -3.06 -60.05 53.81
CA GLU A 244 -2.03 -60.83 54.52
C GLU A 244 -2.51 -61.27 55.91
N GLU A 245 -3.11 -60.37 56.69
CA GLU A 245 -3.71 -60.66 57.99
C GLU A 245 -4.83 -61.70 57.88
N ALA A 246 -5.73 -61.55 56.91
CA ALA A 246 -6.82 -62.50 56.66
C ALA A 246 -6.28 -63.87 56.21
N GLU A 247 -5.25 -63.92 55.37
CA GLU A 247 -4.58 -65.15 54.99
C GLU A 247 -3.90 -65.83 56.18
N HIS A 248 -3.22 -65.06 57.04
CA HIS A 248 -2.63 -65.56 58.28
C HIS A 248 -3.70 -66.10 59.25
N ALA A 249 -4.80 -65.38 59.43
CA ALA A 249 -5.94 -65.83 60.23
C ALA A 249 -6.57 -67.10 59.63
N ASN A 250 -6.73 -67.18 58.31
CA ASN A 250 -7.27 -68.37 57.65
C ASN A 250 -6.32 -69.57 57.78
N LYS A 251 -5.00 -69.37 57.64
CA LYS A 251 -3.98 -70.41 57.84
C LYS A 251 -4.01 -70.94 59.27
N THR A 252 -4.05 -70.06 60.28
CA THR A 252 -4.13 -70.47 61.69
C THR A 252 -5.43 -71.18 62.00
N GLN A 253 -6.57 -70.70 61.48
CA GLN A 253 -7.85 -71.38 61.62
C GLN A 253 -7.86 -72.75 60.93
N ARG A 254 -7.26 -72.89 59.74
CA ARG A 254 -7.10 -74.18 59.06
C ARG A 254 -6.25 -75.14 59.87
N GLN A 255 -5.13 -74.68 60.43
CA GLN A 255 -4.28 -75.49 61.30
C GLN A 255 -5.03 -75.94 62.57
N ALA A 256 -5.83 -75.06 63.18
CA ALA A 256 -6.67 -75.41 64.31
C ALA A 256 -7.73 -76.47 63.92
N HIS A 257 -8.42 -76.29 62.80
CA HIS A 257 -9.38 -77.26 62.27
C HIS A 257 -8.72 -78.60 61.91
N GLU A 258 -7.51 -78.60 61.35
CA GLU A 258 -6.74 -79.82 61.07
C GLU A 258 -6.36 -80.53 62.37
N GLN A 259 -5.95 -79.80 63.41
CA GLN A 259 -5.67 -80.35 64.74
C GLN A 259 -6.93 -80.94 65.38
N GLU A 260 -8.06 -80.24 65.35
CA GLU A 260 -9.35 -80.74 65.83
C GLU A 260 -9.80 -81.99 65.06
N LEU A 261 -9.67 -81.98 63.73
CA LEU A 261 -10.00 -83.13 62.89
C LEU A 261 -9.12 -84.34 63.23
N ASN A 262 -7.81 -84.14 63.44
CA ASN A 262 -6.90 -85.19 63.87
C ASN A 262 -7.28 -85.72 65.26
N GLN A 263 -7.59 -84.85 66.22
CA GLN A 263 -8.07 -85.27 67.54
C GLN A 263 -9.38 -86.09 67.44
N GLN A 264 -10.33 -85.66 66.61
CA GLN A 264 -11.56 -86.42 66.36
C GLN A 264 -11.29 -87.74 65.62
N GLN A 265 -10.32 -87.79 64.70
CA GLN A 265 -9.88 -89.04 64.07
C GLN A 265 -9.28 -89.99 65.12
N ASP A 266 -8.41 -89.52 66.00
CA ASP A 266 -7.82 -90.31 67.08
C ASP A 266 -8.88 -90.82 68.05
N GLN A 267 -9.85 -89.98 68.45
CA GLN A 267 -11.00 -90.39 69.26
C GLN A 267 -11.84 -91.46 68.54
N ARG A 268 -12.11 -91.29 67.25
CA ARG A 268 -12.82 -92.32 66.45
C ARG A 268 -12.02 -93.61 66.34
N GLN A 269 -10.69 -93.55 66.24
CA GLN A 269 -9.84 -94.74 66.25
C GLN A 269 -9.88 -95.46 67.60
N LYS A 270 -9.79 -94.73 68.71
CA LYS A 270 -9.95 -95.27 70.06
C LYS A 270 -11.32 -95.94 70.25
N LEU A 271 -12.41 -95.25 69.90
CA LEU A 271 -13.76 -95.82 69.96
C LEU A 271 -13.92 -97.06 69.06
N ARG A 272 -13.30 -97.08 67.87
CA ARG A 272 -13.30 -98.27 67.01
C ARG A 272 -12.52 -99.43 67.65
N GLN A 273 -11.42 -99.14 68.32
CA GLN A 273 -10.64 -100.15 69.04
C GLN A 273 -11.43 -100.70 70.23
N GLU A 274 -12.07 -99.85 71.03
CA GLU A 274 -12.97 -100.22 72.12
C GLU A 274 -14.15 -101.04 71.60
N LEU A 275 -14.80 -100.61 70.52
CA LEU A 275 -15.87 -101.39 69.87
C LEU A 275 -15.35 -102.75 69.36
N GLY A 276 -14.13 -102.79 68.83
CA GLY A 276 -13.48 -104.03 68.41
C GLY A 276 -13.19 -104.97 69.58
N GLN A 277 -12.76 -104.44 70.73
CA GLN A 277 -12.58 -105.17 71.99
C GLN A 277 -13.92 -105.72 72.49
N GLU A 278 -14.94 -104.87 72.60
CA GLU A 278 -16.30 -105.23 73.00
C GLU A 278 -16.94 -106.26 72.05
N GLN A 279 -16.74 -106.14 70.74
CA GLN A 279 -17.17 -107.15 69.77
C GLN A 279 -16.40 -108.45 69.92
N GLY A 280 -15.11 -108.39 70.24
CA GLY A 280 -14.28 -109.54 70.58
C GLY A 280 -14.80 -110.26 71.82
N GLU A 281 -15.10 -109.52 72.90
CA GLU A 281 -15.71 -110.03 74.12
C GLU A 281 -17.10 -110.62 73.84
N ARG A 282 -17.93 -109.94 73.04
CA ARG A 282 -19.24 -110.45 72.63
C ARG A 282 -19.14 -111.73 71.80
N ARG A 283 -18.18 -111.83 70.87
CA ARG A 283 -17.92 -113.05 70.09
C ARG A 283 -17.40 -114.17 70.99
N ALA A 284 -16.55 -113.87 71.97
CA ALA A 284 -16.10 -114.84 72.95
C ALA A 284 -17.26 -115.35 73.81
N MET A 285 -18.16 -114.46 74.26
CA MET A 285 -19.40 -114.84 74.94
C MET A 285 -20.32 -115.67 74.04
N GLN A 286 -20.50 -115.30 72.78
CA GLN A 286 -21.32 -116.06 71.83
C GLN A 286 -20.72 -117.44 71.56
N ALA A 287 -19.40 -117.56 71.37
CA ALA A 287 -18.74 -118.85 71.24
C ALA A 287 -18.89 -119.70 72.52
N ALA A 288 -18.79 -119.09 73.71
CA ALA A 288 -19.06 -119.78 74.97
C ALA A 288 -20.52 -120.26 75.06
N LEU A 289 -21.47 -119.43 74.60
CA LEU A 289 -22.88 -119.81 74.50
C LEU A 289 -23.10 -120.94 73.50
N ASP A 290 -22.49 -120.90 72.31
CA ASP A 290 -22.61 -121.95 71.29
C ASP A 290 -22.03 -123.29 71.78
N ILE A 291 -20.90 -123.26 72.51
CA ILE A 291 -20.32 -124.44 73.18
C ILE A 291 -21.29 -124.97 74.25
N SER A 292 -21.90 -124.08 75.04
CA SER A 292 -22.91 -124.50 76.02
C SER A 292 -24.15 -125.10 75.34
N HIS A 293 -24.54 -124.57 74.17
CA HIS A 293 -25.68 -125.04 73.38
C HIS A 293 -25.41 -126.39 72.70
N SER A 294 -24.19 -126.62 72.21
CA SER A 294 -23.79 -127.92 71.64
C SER A 294 -23.73 -129.00 72.73
N LEU A 295 -23.15 -128.68 73.90
CA LEU A 295 -23.16 -129.58 75.06
C LEU A 295 -24.58 -129.90 75.52
N ALA A 296 -25.49 -128.91 75.54
CA ALA A 296 -26.89 -129.13 75.86
C ALA A 296 -27.58 -130.04 74.82
N LYS A 297 -27.32 -129.86 73.52
CA LYS A 297 -27.81 -130.74 72.45
C LYS A 297 -27.27 -132.17 72.57
N GLU A 298 -26.00 -132.35 72.91
CA GLU A 298 -25.42 -133.68 73.14
C GLU A 298 -26.08 -134.36 74.35
N MET A 299 -26.26 -133.65 75.46
CA MET A 299 -27.01 -134.14 76.62
C MET A 299 -28.44 -134.54 76.24
N GLN A 300 -29.12 -133.74 75.41
CA GLN A 300 -30.47 -134.01 74.94
C GLN A 300 -30.52 -135.24 74.01
N GLY A 301 -29.51 -135.42 73.15
CA GLY A 301 -29.34 -136.62 72.31
C GLY A 301 -29.06 -137.89 73.12
N GLN A 302 -28.22 -137.79 74.16
CA GLN A 302 -27.99 -138.89 75.10
C GLN A 302 -29.28 -139.28 75.85
N LEU A 303 -30.08 -138.30 76.28
CA LEU A 303 -31.39 -138.56 76.89
C LEU A 303 -32.38 -139.22 75.93
N GLN A 304 -32.39 -138.83 74.65
CA GLN A 304 -33.23 -139.48 73.64
C GLN A 304 -32.80 -140.94 73.38
N MET A 305 -31.50 -141.21 73.34
CA MET A 305 -30.97 -142.58 73.22
C MET A 305 -31.33 -143.47 74.43
N LEU A 306 -31.31 -142.92 75.64
CA LEU A 306 -31.75 -143.65 76.84
C LEU A 306 -33.27 -143.90 76.82
N ARG A 307 -34.06 -142.96 76.29
CA ARG A 307 -35.51 -143.14 76.09
C ARG A 307 -35.85 -144.21 75.04
N THR A 308 -35.10 -144.28 73.94
CA THR A 308 -35.32 -145.36 72.95
C THR A 308 -34.87 -146.71 73.46
N ARG A 309 -33.79 -146.78 74.27
CA ARG A 309 -33.34 -148.00 74.94
C ARG A 309 -34.38 -148.53 75.94
N THR A 310 -34.99 -147.64 76.73
CA THR A 310 -36.03 -148.02 77.70
C THR A 310 -37.32 -148.49 77.01
N ALA A 311 -37.76 -147.81 75.96
CA ALA A 311 -38.92 -148.24 75.17
C ALA A 311 -38.73 -149.62 74.48
N LEU A 312 -37.51 -149.97 74.07
CA LEU A 312 -37.21 -151.30 73.51
C LEU A 312 -37.26 -152.40 74.59
N LEU A 313 -36.72 -152.14 75.77
CA LEU A 313 -36.74 -153.08 76.89
C LEU A 313 -38.16 -153.30 77.45
N GLU A 314 -39.02 -152.28 77.38
CA GLU A 314 -40.45 -152.40 77.72
C GLU A 314 -41.18 -153.29 76.70
N ARG A 315 -40.87 -153.16 75.41
CA ARG A 315 -41.46 -153.98 74.33
C ARG A 315 -41.06 -155.45 74.44
N GLU A 316 -39.81 -155.74 74.77
CA GLU A 316 -39.32 -157.10 75.05
C GLU A 316 -40.00 -157.73 76.28
N ASN A 317 -40.27 -156.93 77.32
CA ASN A 317 -41.02 -157.38 78.50
C ASN A 317 -42.50 -157.67 78.19
N GLU A 318 -43.14 -156.87 77.35
CA GLU A 318 -44.53 -157.12 76.92
C GLU A 318 -44.66 -158.39 76.08
N GLU A 319 -43.68 -158.68 75.22
CA GLU A 319 -43.64 -159.92 74.43
C GLU A 319 -43.37 -161.16 75.30
N ALA A 320 -42.55 -161.03 76.35
CA ALA A 320 -42.34 -162.09 77.34
C ALA A 320 -43.62 -162.37 78.16
N ARG A 321 -44.36 -161.32 78.55
CA ARG A 321 -45.64 -161.43 79.26
C ARG A 321 -46.73 -162.08 78.43
N LYS A 322 -46.83 -161.76 77.12
CA LYS A 322 -47.78 -162.39 76.19
C LYS A 322 -47.49 -163.88 75.96
N LYS A 323 -46.20 -164.27 75.91
CA LYS A 323 -45.80 -165.70 75.85
C LYS A 323 -46.12 -166.46 77.15
N ALA A 324 -46.01 -165.81 78.31
CA ALA A 324 -46.39 -166.41 79.59
C ALA A 324 -47.91 -166.61 79.75
N GLN A 325 -48.74 -165.69 79.23
CA GLN A 325 -50.21 -165.78 79.27
C GLN A 325 -50.80 -166.83 78.32
N LEU A 326 -50.17 -167.08 77.17
CA LEU A 326 -50.58 -168.14 76.22
C LEU A 326 -50.27 -169.55 76.76
N LEU A 327 -49.18 -169.72 77.51
CA LEU A 327 -48.82 -170.98 78.15
C LEU A 327 -49.70 -171.29 79.39
N SER A 328 -50.21 -170.28 80.09
CA SER A 328 -51.14 -170.49 81.22
C SER A 328 -52.58 -170.80 80.77
N GLN A 329 -53.04 -170.24 79.64
CA GLN A 329 -54.38 -170.54 79.09
C GLN A 329 -54.50 -171.95 78.48
N GLN A 330 -53.40 -172.55 78.03
CA GLN A 330 -53.39 -173.93 77.51
C GLN A 330 -53.32 -174.99 78.62
N LEU A 331 -52.96 -174.62 79.86
CA LEU A 331 -52.92 -175.53 81.02
C LEU A 331 -54.28 -175.65 81.74
N GLU A 332 -55.18 -174.66 81.61
CA GLU A 332 -56.50 -174.66 82.29
C GLU A 332 -57.60 -175.42 81.53
N GLN A 333 -57.45 -175.71 80.24
CA GLN A 333 -58.44 -176.48 79.46
C GLN A 333 -58.22 -178.01 79.50
N ALA A 334 -57.23 -178.49 80.24
CA ALA A 334 -56.85 -179.91 80.30
C ALA A 334 -57.36 -180.69 81.54
N GLN A 335 -58.27 -180.16 82.36
CA GLN A 335 -58.76 -180.87 83.57
C GLN A 335 -60.28 -180.71 83.84
N ALA A 336 -61.13 -181.42 83.08
CA ALA A 336 -62.40 -182.00 83.57
C ALA A 336 -63.12 -182.85 82.50
N GLN A 337 -62.74 -184.15 82.38
CA GLN A 337 -63.63 -185.34 82.31
C GLN A 337 -62.87 -186.60 81.78
N PRO A 338 -63.34 -187.83 82.07
CA PRO A 338 -62.50 -188.86 82.72
C PRO A 338 -62.07 -190.06 81.84
N VAL A 339 -60.95 -190.70 82.25
CA VAL A 339 -60.68 -192.16 82.35
C VAL A 339 -60.91 -193.00 81.07
N ARG A 340 -59.90 -193.58 80.39
CA ARG A 340 -59.12 -194.83 80.70
C ARG A 340 -58.41 -195.29 79.39
N PRO A 341 -57.55 -196.34 79.39
CA PRO A 341 -56.28 -196.55 80.08
C PRO A 341 -55.16 -196.89 79.05
N VAL A 342 -54.01 -197.38 79.54
CA VAL A 342 -53.06 -198.26 78.81
C VAL A 342 -52.12 -197.53 77.84
N ARG A 343 -50.80 -197.67 77.85
CA ARG A 343 -49.82 -198.43 78.65
C ARG A 343 -48.46 -197.88 78.18
N LEU A 344 -47.51 -197.80 79.11
CA LEU A 344 -46.15 -198.38 78.99
C LEU A 344 -45.43 -198.19 77.64
N LYS A 345 -44.22 -197.64 77.57
CA LYS A 345 -43.03 -198.18 78.25
C LYS A 345 -41.81 -197.40 77.73
N ARG A 346 -40.84 -197.19 78.62
CA ARG A 346 -39.39 -197.45 78.44
C ARG A 346 -38.74 -197.05 77.09
N ARG A 347 -37.73 -196.19 77.19
CA ARG A 347 -36.27 -196.48 77.08
C ARG A 347 -35.57 -195.12 76.84
N LEU A 348 -34.58 -194.71 77.62
CA LEU A 348 -33.17 -195.13 77.58
C LEU A 348 -32.58 -195.09 76.16
N ILE A 349 -31.38 -194.49 76.07
CA ILE A 349 -30.39 -194.41 74.96
C ILE A 349 -30.14 -192.93 74.64
N LYS A 350 -29.02 -192.36 75.10
CA LYS A 350 -27.63 -192.46 74.57
C LYS A 350 -27.42 -191.61 73.31
N SER A 351 -26.20 -191.09 73.28
CA SER A 351 -25.34 -190.86 72.14
C SER A 351 -25.61 -189.66 71.23
N ASN A 352 -24.53 -188.88 71.17
CA ASN A 352 -23.82 -188.55 69.94
C ASN A 352 -24.13 -187.19 69.28
N PRO A 353 -23.15 -186.70 68.51
CA PRO A 353 -22.50 -185.44 68.81
C PRO A 353 -22.51 -184.57 67.54
N GLU A 354 -21.47 -183.75 67.46
CA GLU A 354 -20.89 -183.17 66.26
C GLU A 354 -21.32 -181.76 65.89
N GLN A 355 -20.29 -180.91 66.03
CA GLN A 355 -19.93 -179.72 65.29
C GLN A 355 -20.49 -178.40 65.80
#